data_AF-A0A383A8M5-F1
#
_entry.id   AF-A0A383A8M5-F1
#
_cell.length_a   1.000
_cell.length_b   1.000
_cell.length_c   1.000
_cell.angle_alpha   90.00
_cell.angle_beta   90.00
_cell.angle_gamma   90.00
#
_symmetry.space_group_name_H-M   'P 1'
#
loop_
_entity.id
_entity.type
_entity.pdbx_description
1 polymer ?
#
loop_
_entity_poly.entity_id
_entity_poly.type
_entity_poly.pdbx_seq_one_letter_code
_entity_poly.pdbx_strand_id
1 'polypeptide(L)'
;LIVVDHLGTLNKLVPNPASTPATPFPTQLSGTGLFSNLARLAPADGVMPYAINAEPWQDGARYSRVIAIPGDGVIDLHPNNDSRLGNFEGSLRFPDRTVLAKTITMDVFDSPESSQPQPRKLETQVLQLVDSFWQAYSFVWNKEGTDAELSDGKGSDIDLLIPDTLVPDGRRELSWHFASRAECQLCHGQRFGTVIGFTPEQFREETTVQLQQGSVVANLPPSQQSSFTRANDIDESLTKRARSYLHANCAH
;
A
#
# COMPACT_ATOMS: atom_id res chain seq x y z
N LEU A 1 20.87 13.61 -24.71
CA LEU A 1 21.43 12.89 -23.54
C LEU A 1 21.76 11.46 -23.99
N ILE A 2 22.96 10.96 -23.71
CA ILE A 2 23.33 9.56 -23.94
C ILE A 2 23.30 8.86 -22.57
N VAL A 3 22.63 7.72 -22.49
CA VAL A 3 22.50 6.89 -21.29
C VAL A 3 23.20 5.56 -21.55
N VAL A 4 24.09 5.18 -20.64
CA VAL A 4 24.75 3.87 -20.65
C VAL A 4 23.91 2.94 -19.77
N ASP A 5 23.48 1.81 -20.30
CA ASP A 5 22.80 0.80 -19.47
C ASP A 5 23.80 -0.16 -18.79
N HIS A 6 23.29 -0.97 -17.87
CA HIS A 6 24.09 -1.95 -17.13
C HIS A 6 24.61 -3.11 -18.00
N LEU A 7 24.20 -3.18 -19.27
CA LEU A 7 24.66 -4.15 -20.26
C LEU A 7 25.75 -3.55 -21.17
N GLY A 8 26.15 -2.30 -20.94
CA GLY A 8 27.19 -1.62 -21.71
C GLY A 8 26.71 -1.04 -23.03
N THR A 9 25.40 -0.93 -23.25
CA THR A 9 24.85 -0.31 -24.46
C THR A 9 24.77 1.21 -24.31
N LEU A 10 25.02 1.91 -25.43
CA LEU A 10 24.90 3.36 -25.52
C LEU A 10 23.54 3.72 -26.13
N ASN A 11 22.65 4.26 -25.32
CA ASN A 11 21.31 4.66 -25.73
C ASN A 11 21.21 6.18 -25.87
N LYS A 12 20.59 6.66 -26.94
CA LYS A 12 20.32 8.09 -27.12
C LYS A 12 18.87 8.37 -26.74
N LEU A 13 18.64 9.26 -25.76
CA LEU A 13 17.30 9.76 -25.51
C LEU A 13 16.82 10.54 -26.74
N VAL A 14 15.69 10.12 -27.29
CA VAL A 14 14.96 10.82 -28.34
C VAL A 14 13.72 11.47 -27.72
N PRO A 15 13.30 12.66 -28.19
CA PRO A 15 12.04 13.24 -27.77
C PRO A 15 10.89 12.27 -28.02
N ASN A 16 10.00 12.07 -27.04
CA ASN A 16 8.79 11.29 -27.24
C ASN A 16 7.82 12.12 -28.11
N PRO A 17 7.55 11.73 -29.37
CA PRO A 17 6.66 12.49 -30.26
C PRO A 17 5.18 12.42 -29.83
N ALA A 18 4.84 11.50 -28.91
CA ALA A 18 3.53 11.38 -28.28
C ALA A 18 3.48 12.07 -26.92
N SER A 19 4.07 13.27 -26.78
CA SER A 19 3.90 14.08 -25.56
C SER A 19 2.50 14.68 -25.54
N THR A 20 1.49 13.85 -25.26
CA THR A 20 0.25 14.33 -24.66
C THR A 20 0.64 15.18 -23.44
N PRO A 21 0.05 16.36 -23.22
CA PRO A 21 0.29 17.09 -21.98
C PRO A 21 0.06 16.10 -20.83
N ALA A 22 1.07 15.90 -19.99
CA ALA A 22 0.91 15.04 -18.83
C ALA A 22 -0.26 15.61 -18.04
N THR A 23 -1.33 14.83 -17.87
CA THR A 23 -2.37 15.18 -16.90
C THR A 23 -1.63 15.42 -15.59
N PRO A 24 -1.73 16.62 -14.99
CA PRO A 24 -0.98 16.94 -13.79
C PRO A 24 -1.26 15.86 -12.75
N PHE A 25 -0.19 15.27 -12.19
CA PHE A 25 -0.36 14.30 -11.12
C PHE A 25 -1.04 15.02 -9.93
N PRO A 26 -2.10 14.44 -9.35
CA PRO A 26 -2.84 15.10 -8.28
C PRO A 26 -1.94 15.36 -7.07
N THR A 27 -1.94 16.59 -6.57
CA THR A 27 -1.20 16.99 -5.37
C THR A 27 -2.04 16.86 -4.09
N GLN A 28 -3.33 16.56 -4.23
CA GLN A 28 -4.25 16.27 -3.11
C GLN A 28 -4.87 14.89 -3.30
N LEU A 29 -5.12 14.18 -2.20
CA LEU A 29 -5.73 12.85 -2.24
C LEU A 29 -7.15 12.89 -2.81
N SER A 30 -7.93 13.94 -2.51
CA SER A 30 -9.24 14.18 -3.14
C SER A 30 -9.18 14.25 -4.67
N GLY A 31 -8.06 14.72 -5.24
CA GLY A 31 -7.83 14.81 -6.68
C GLY A 31 -7.46 13.48 -7.34
N THR A 32 -7.21 12.42 -6.58
CA THR A 32 -6.83 11.10 -7.13
C THR A 32 -7.99 10.31 -7.70
N GLY A 33 -9.22 10.60 -7.26
CA GLY A 33 -10.40 9.81 -7.58
C GLY A 33 -10.47 8.45 -6.87
N LEU A 34 -9.58 8.15 -5.91
CA LEU A 34 -9.62 6.88 -5.16
C LEU A 34 -10.80 6.79 -4.18
N PHE A 35 -11.26 7.92 -3.67
CA PHE A 35 -12.30 7.99 -2.64
C PHE A 35 -13.41 8.95 -3.04
N SER A 36 -14.66 8.51 -2.89
CA SER A 36 -15.85 9.36 -3.01
C SER A 36 -16.12 10.16 -1.74
N ASN A 37 -15.62 9.68 -0.59
CA ASN A 37 -15.73 10.36 0.70
C ASN A 37 -14.48 10.11 1.56
N LEU A 38 -13.64 11.12 1.74
CA LEU A 38 -12.40 11.03 2.50
C LEU A 38 -12.59 10.90 4.02
N ALA A 39 -13.66 11.48 4.57
CA ALA A 39 -13.93 11.39 6.00
C ALA A 39 -14.13 9.93 6.44
N ARG A 40 -14.84 9.15 5.62
CA ARG A 40 -15.13 7.73 5.84
C ARG A 40 -14.19 6.77 5.09
N LEU A 41 -13.28 7.31 4.27
CA LEU A 41 -12.49 6.54 3.30
C LEU A 41 -13.36 5.64 2.40
N ALA A 42 -14.54 6.13 2.01
CA ALA A 42 -15.43 5.40 1.12
C ALA A 42 -14.79 5.36 -0.28
N PRO A 43 -14.56 4.17 -0.86
CA PRO A 43 -14.02 4.03 -2.21
C PRO A 43 -14.88 4.77 -3.23
N ALA A 44 -14.27 5.28 -4.29
CA ALA A 44 -15.00 5.78 -5.46
C ALA A 44 -15.53 4.61 -6.31
N ASP A 45 -16.41 4.90 -7.26
CA ASP A 45 -16.90 3.89 -8.21
C ASP A 45 -15.73 3.27 -8.99
N GLY A 46 -15.73 1.94 -9.13
CA GLY A 46 -14.63 1.20 -9.75
C GLY A 46 -13.40 0.99 -8.86
N VAL A 47 -13.43 1.49 -7.62
CA VAL A 47 -12.38 1.27 -6.61
C VAL A 47 -12.85 0.22 -5.62
N MET A 48 -12.04 -0.82 -5.44
CA MET A 48 -12.35 -1.98 -4.62
C MET A 48 -11.63 -1.91 -3.27
N PRO A 49 -12.33 -1.91 -2.13
CA PRO A 49 -11.68 -2.11 -0.85
C PRO A 49 -11.17 -3.55 -0.74
N TYR A 50 -10.08 -3.76 -0.02
CA TYR A 50 -9.60 -5.12 0.28
C TYR A 50 -9.00 -5.20 1.69
N ALA A 51 -9.00 -6.41 2.23
CA ALA A 51 -8.50 -6.73 3.54
C ALA A 51 -7.54 -7.93 3.48
N ILE A 52 -6.55 -7.91 4.37
CA ILE A 52 -5.57 -8.98 4.50
C ILE A 52 -5.64 -9.64 5.88
N ASN A 53 -5.15 -10.86 6.00
CA ASN A 53 -5.22 -11.64 7.23
C ASN A 53 -4.23 -11.10 8.27
N ALA A 54 -2.96 -10.97 7.91
CA ALA A 54 -1.94 -10.43 8.81
C ALA A 54 -1.60 -8.98 8.46
N GLU A 55 -1.92 -8.07 9.37
CA GLU A 55 -1.57 -6.66 9.27
C GLU A 55 -0.11 -6.42 9.71
N PRO A 56 0.64 -5.53 9.04
CA PRO A 56 1.96 -5.12 9.51
C PRO A 56 1.83 -4.37 10.84
N TRP A 57 2.79 -4.56 11.75
CA TRP A 57 2.82 -3.89 13.03
C TRP A 57 3.59 -2.57 12.93
N GLN A 58 2.93 -1.46 13.25
CA GLN A 58 3.52 -0.12 13.34
C GLN A 58 2.87 0.62 14.51
N ASP A 59 3.31 0.31 15.73
CA ASP A 59 2.91 1.01 16.97
C ASP A 59 1.39 1.12 17.20
N GLY A 60 0.64 0.09 16.83
CA GLY A 60 -0.83 0.06 16.99
C GLY A 60 -1.61 0.75 15.86
N ALA A 61 -0.95 1.16 14.78
CA ALA A 61 -1.62 1.68 13.60
C ALA A 61 -2.59 0.67 12.97
N ARG A 62 -3.65 1.21 12.36
CA ARG A 62 -4.70 0.49 11.62
C ARG A 62 -4.66 0.91 10.16
N TYR A 63 -5.09 0.01 9.29
CA TYR A 63 -4.98 0.20 7.84
C TYR A 63 -6.33 0.02 7.17
N SER A 64 -6.62 0.87 6.18
CA SER A 64 -7.65 0.63 5.19
C SER A 64 -7.01 0.60 3.82
N ARG A 65 -7.41 -0.35 2.97
CA ARG A 65 -6.79 -0.53 1.66
C ARG A 65 -7.82 -0.52 0.55
N VAL A 66 -7.41 0.03 -0.58
CA VAL A 66 -8.18 0.02 -1.81
C VAL A 66 -7.28 -0.33 -2.99
N ILE A 67 -7.85 -0.95 -4.01
CA ILE A 67 -7.24 -1.17 -5.30
C ILE A 67 -8.17 -0.63 -6.39
N ALA A 68 -7.62 0.09 -7.34
CA ALA A 68 -8.31 0.57 -8.53
C ALA A 68 -7.66 -0.04 -9.76
N ILE A 69 -8.45 -0.73 -10.57
CA ILE A 69 -7.99 -1.36 -11.82
C ILE A 69 -8.68 -0.62 -12.97
N PRO A 70 -7.92 -0.12 -13.95
CA PRO A 70 -8.47 0.72 -14.98
C PRO A 70 -9.35 -0.07 -15.96
N GLY A 71 -10.53 0.48 -16.26
CA GLY A 71 -11.46 -0.07 -17.25
C GLY A 71 -11.95 -1.46 -16.87
N ASP A 72 -11.87 -2.39 -17.82
CA ASP A 72 -12.17 -3.81 -17.70
C ASP A 72 -10.91 -4.66 -17.50
N GLY A 73 -9.81 -4.03 -17.04
CA GLY A 73 -8.55 -4.71 -16.78
C GLY A 73 -8.71 -5.88 -15.81
N VAL A 74 -7.97 -6.95 -16.07
CA VAL A 74 -8.02 -8.18 -15.27
C VAL A 74 -6.60 -8.50 -14.77
N ILE A 75 -6.48 -8.77 -13.48
CA ILE A 75 -5.26 -9.30 -12.87
C ILE A 75 -5.10 -10.76 -13.30
N ASP A 76 -3.89 -11.11 -13.70
CA ASP A 76 -3.55 -12.47 -14.12
C ASP A 76 -2.29 -12.94 -13.38
N LEU A 77 -1.71 -14.06 -13.78
CA LEU A 77 -0.41 -14.51 -13.28
C LEU A 77 0.69 -14.19 -14.30
N HIS A 78 1.88 -13.86 -13.81
CA HIS A 78 3.05 -13.76 -14.66
C HIS A 78 3.42 -15.14 -15.20
N PRO A 79 3.55 -15.31 -16.53
CA PRO A 79 3.82 -16.62 -17.14
C PRO A 79 5.30 -17.02 -17.07
N ASN A 80 6.20 -16.07 -16.80
CA ASN A 80 7.64 -16.28 -16.76
C ASN A 80 8.25 -15.29 -15.77
N ASN A 81 9.44 -15.62 -15.25
CA ASN A 81 10.25 -14.69 -14.47
C ASN A 81 10.82 -13.56 -15.34
N ASP A 82 10.74 -12.32 -14.86
CA ASP A 82 11.49 -11.17 -15.35
C ASP A 82 11.98 -10.32 -14.16
N SER A 83 13.16 -10.68 -13.65
CA SER A 83 13.76 -10.03 -12.48
C SER A 83 14.11 -8.56 -12.71
N ARG A 84 14.22 -8.09 -13.96
CA ARG A 84 14.43 -6.67 -14.29
C ARG A 84 13.19 -5.82 -14.02
N LEU A 85 12.02 -6.45 -13.88
CA LEU A 85 10.76 -5.79 -13.56
C LEU A 85 10.20 -6.25 -12.22
N GLY A 86 10.86 -7.21 -11.57
CA GLY A 86 10.37 -7.86 -10.35
C GLY A 86 9.20 -8.79 -10.58
N ASN A 87 9.09 -9.35 -11.78
CA ASN A 87 8.03 -10.30 -12.11
C ASN A 87 8.52 -11.71 -11.80
N PHE A 88 7.76 -12.46 -11.00
CA PHE A 88 8.03 -13.86 -10.72
C PHE A 88 6.93 -14.71 -11.32
N GLU A 89 7.28 -15.84 -11.92
CA GLU A 89 6.31 -16.78 -12.47
C GLU A 89 5.27 -17.17 -11.39
N GLY A 90 3.99 -17.10 -11.73
CA GLY A 90 2.90 -17.36 -10.80
C GLY A 90 2.56 -16.21 -9.84
N SER A 91 3.32 -15.11 -9.81
CA SER A 91 2.91 -13.91 -9.05
C SER A 91 1.83 -13.13 -9.79
N LEU A 92 1.06 -12.32 -9.07
CA LEU A 92 0.03 -11.48 -9.67
C LEU A 92 0.63 -10.48 -10.66
N ARG A 93 0.02 -10.41 -11.84
CA ARG A 93 0.30 -9.49 -12.94
C ARG A 93 -0.85 -8.52 -13.07
N PHE A 94 -0.56 -7.24 -12.87
CA PHE A 94 -1.56 -6.19 -12.85
C PHE A 94 -1.66 -5.49 -14.21
N PRO A 95 -2.86 -5.07 -14.65
CA PRO A 95 -3.01 -4.15 -15.77
C PRO A 95 -2.26 -2.84 -15.53
N ASP A 96 -1.65 -2.28 -16.58
CA ASP A 96 -0.99 -0.96 -16.50
C ASP A 96 -1.97 0.10 -15.97
N ARG A 97 -1.47 1.05 -15.18
CA ARG A 97 -2.27 2.05 -14.42
C ARG A 97 -3.12 1.51 -13.27
N THR A 98 -2.93 0.26 -12.86
CA THR A 98 -3.45 -0.22 -11.56
C THR A 98 -2.90 0.65 -10.43
N VAL A 99 -3.76 0.97 -9.46
CA VAL A 99 -3.39 1.72 -8.25
C VAL A 99 -3.75 0.90 -7.03
N LEU A 100 -2.81 0.74 -6.09
CA LEU A 100 -3.08 0.29 -4.73
C LEU A 100 -2.86 1.45 -3.77
N ALA A 101 -3.74 1.62 -2.79
CA ALA A 101 -3.58 2.61 -1.76
C ALA A 101 -3.86 2.03 -0.37
N LYS A 102 -3.07 2.46 0.61
CA LYS A 102 -3.18 2.09 2.02
C LYS A 102 -3.19 3.35 2.87
N THR A 103 -4.29 3.61 3.55
CA THR A 103 -4.37 4.69 4.54
C THR A 103 -4.04 4.16 5.93
N ILE A 104 -3.12 4.82 6.60
CA ILE A 104 -2.65 4.51 7.96
C ILE A 104 -3.36 5.43 8.95
N THR A 105 -3.98 4.86 9.97
CA THR A 105 -4.72 5.58 11.01
C THR A 105 -4.26 5.12 12.39
N MET A 106 -4.02 6.06 13.30
CA MET A 106 -3.60 5.75 14.67
C MET A 106 -4.48 6.50 15.67
N ASP A 107 -4.71 5.89 16.83
CA ASP A 107 -5.35 6.60 17.95
C ASP A 107 -4.30 7.50 18.61
N VAL A 108 -4.55 8.80 18.66
CA VAL A 108 -3.62 9.83 19.17
C VAL A 108 -4.34 10.78 20.12
N PHE A 109 -3.64 11.33 21.08
CA PHE A 109 -4.11 12.47 21.86
C PHE A 109 -3.76 13.76 21.12
N ASP A 110 -4.76 14.60 20.83
CA ASP A 110 -4.55 15.88 20.13
C ASP A 110 -3.69 16.88 20.92
N SER A 111 -3.65 16.72 22.24
CA SER A 111 -2.87 17.53 23.18
C SER A 111 -2.57 16.74 24.45
N PRO A 112 -1.57 17.14 25.26
CA PRO A 112 -1.33 16.55 26.59
C PRO A 112 -2.56 16.59 27.51
N GLU A 113 -3.41 17.60 27.37
CA GLU A 113 -4.62 17.79 28.17
C GLU A 113 -5.81 16.93 27.70
N SER A 114 -5.73 16.32 26.51
CA SER A 114 -6.82 15.51 25.96
C SER A 114 -7.11 14.32 26.87
N SER A 115 -8.39 14.10 27.19
CA SER A 115 -8.81 13.02 28.11
C SER A 115 -8.90 11.64 27.43
N GLN A 116 -9.09 11.61 26.11
CA GLN A 116 -9.26 10.40 25.31
C GLN A 116 -8.52 10.55 23.97
N PRO A 117 -7.93 9.47 23.44
CA PRO A 117 -7.34 9.51 22.12
C PRO A 117 -8.44 9.50 21.04
N GLN A 118 -8.13 10.04 19.87
CA GLN A 118 -8.99 10.07 18.69
C GLN A 118 -8.29 9.41 17.50
N PRO A 119 -9.03 8.76 16.60
CA PRO A 119 -8.46 8.21 15.38
C PRO A 119 -8.00 9.35 14.45
N ARG A 120 -6.71 9.39 14.16
CA ARG A 120 -6.10 10.32 13.21
C ARG A 120 -5.52 9.57 12.03
N LYS A 121 -5.97 9.94 10.82
CA LYS A 121 -5.35 9.50 9.56
C LYS A 121 -3.99 10.21 9.45
N LEU A 122 -2.93 9.47 9.18
CA LEU A 122 -1.56 9.99 9.13
C LEU A 122 -1.10 10.15 7.69
N GLU A 123 -1.13 9.06 6.93
CA GLU A 123 -0.78 9.06 5.52
C GLU A 123 -1.61 8.07 4.70
N THR A 124 -1.75 8.35 3.41
CA THR A 124 -2.18 7.38 2.40
C THR A 124 -1.00 7.10 1.48
N GLN A 125 -0.43 5.90 1.62
CA GLN A 125 0.62 5.39 0.73
C GLN A 125 -0.03 4.85 -0.54
N VAL A 126 0.48 5.25 -1.70
CA VAL A 126 -0.07 4.90 -3.02
C VAL A 126 1.03 4.28 -3.89
N LEU A 127 0.72 3.14 -4.49
CA LEU A 127 1.49 2.52 -5.56
C LEU A 127 0.69 2.59 -6.86
N GLN A 128 1.27 3.17 -7.90
CA GLN A 128 0.68 3.21 -9.23
C GLN A 128 1.59 2.52 -10.24
N LEU A 129 1.05 1.60 -11.01
CA LEU A 129 1.77 0.98 -12.12
C LEU A 129 1.77 1.92 -13.33
N VAL A 130 2.94 2.33 -13.81
CA VAL A 130 3.09 3.17 -15.00
C VAL A 130 4.18 2.59 -15.88
N ASP A 131 3.83 2.22 -17.11
CA ASP A 131 4.75 1.66 -18.09
C ASP A 131 5.51 0.44 -17.54
N SER A 132 4.82 -0.43 -16.79
CA SER A 132 5.38 -1.61 -16.09
C SER A 132 6.26 -1.31 -14.86
N PHE A 133 6.35 -0.06 -14.39
CA PHE A 133 7.07 0.31 -13.18
C PHE A 133 6.14 0.85 -12.09
N TRP A 134 6.29 0.34 -10.87
CA TRP A 134 5.54 0.83 -9.71
C TRP A 134 6.13 2.13 -9.18
N GLN A 135 5.33 3.19 -9.25
CA GLN A 135 5.64 4.50 -8.70
C GLN A 135 5.02 4.62 -7.31
N ALA A 136 5.85 4.96 -6.32
CA ALA A 136 5.43 5.14 -4.94
C ALA A 136 5.21 6.62 -4.61
N TYR A 137 4.09 6.90 -3.94
CA TYR A 137 3.69 8.22 -3.47
C TYR A 137 3.18 8.10 -2.03
N SER A 138 3.37 9.13 -1.23
CA SER A 138 2.71 9.27 0.07
C SER A 138 1.94 10.58 0.09
N PHE A 139 0.69 10.53 0.53
CA PHE A 139 -0.14 11.70 0.81
C PHE A 139 -0.26 11.86 2.32
N VAL A 140 0.22 12.97 2.87
CA VAL A 140 0.20 13.25 4.31
C VAL A 140 -1.08 13.98 4.67
N TRP A 141 -1.86 13.42 5.59
CA TRP A 141 -3.14 13.96 6.01
C TRP A 141 -2.96 15.23 6.85
N ASN A 142 -3.86 16.19 6.64
CA ASN A 142 -3.96 17.35 7.53
C ASN A 142 -4.46 16.93 8.93
N LYS A 143 -4.27 17.82 9.92
CA LYS A 143 -4.66 17.53 11.31
C LYS A 143 -6.18 17.34 11.45
N GLU A 144 -6.95 18.03 10.63
CA GLU A 144 -8.41 17.99 10.59
C GLU A 144 -8.95 16.68 9.99
N GLY A 145 -8.10 15.88 9.35
CA GLY A 145 -8.46 14.61 8.73
C GLY A 145 -9.41 14.73 7.54
N THR A 146 -9.42 15.89 6.86
CA THR A 146 -10.35 16.20 5.75
C THR A 146 -9.76 15.89 4.39
N ASP A 147 -8.45 16.03 4.21
CA ASP A 147 -7.72 15.68 2.98
C ASP A 147 -6.24 15.43 3.29
N ALA A 148 -5.49 15.00 2.29
CA ALA A 148 -4.06 14.75 2.36
C ALA A 148 -3.31 15.36 1.17
N GLU A 149 -2.12 15.88 1.44
CA GLU A 149 -1.26 16.52 0.44
C GLU A 149 -0.12 15.59 0.03
N LEU A 150 0.22 15.57 -1.25
CA LEU A 150 1.33 14.81 -1.78
C LEU A 150 2.65 15.24 -1.11
N SER A 151 3.34 14.29 -0.50
CA SER A 151 4.67 14.50 0.09
C SER A 151 5.69 14.95 -0.95
N ASP A 152 6.62 15.81 -0.52
CA ASP A 152 7.78 16.21 -1.32
C ASP A 152 8.75 15.05 -1.61
N GLY A 153 8.54 13.90 -0.95
CA GLY A 153 9.23 12.64 -1.19
C GLY A 153 10.57 12.51 -0.48
N LYS A 154 10.95 13.45 0.38
CA LYS A 154 12.21 13.41 1.15
C LYS A 154 12.09 12.67 2.48
N GLY A 155 10.87 12.33 2.89
CA GLY A 155 10.57 11.82 4.21
C GLY A 155 10.53 12.94 5.25
N SER A 156 9.82 12.69 6.35
CA SER A 156 9.64 13.67 7.42
C SER A 156 9.13 12.99 8.69
N ASP A 157 9.35 13.59 9.85
CA ASP A 157 8.87 13.07 11.13
C ASP A 157 7.82 13.99 11.75
N ILE A 158 6.90 13.40 12.51
CA ILE A 158 6.02 14.12 13.43
C ILE A 158 6.00 13.44 14.78
N ASP A 159 5.88 14.23 15.85
CA ASP A 159 5.66 13.70 17.18
C ASP A 159 4.17 13.46 17.43
N LEU A 160 3.86 12.28 17.96
CA LEU A 160 2.52 11.85 18.31
C LEU A 160 2.49 11.43 19.78
N LEU A 161 1.44 11.81 20.50
CA LEU A 161 1.14 11.27 21.82
C LEU A 161 0.12 10.14 21.64
N ILE A 162 0.49 8.91 21.94
CA ILE A 162 -0.34 7.71 21.69
C ILE A 162 -0.70 6.99 22.98
N PRO A 163 -1.82 6.24 23.03
CA PRO A 163 -2.12 5.37 24.15
C PRO A 163 -1.14 4.20 24.22
N ASP A 164 -0.64 3.92 25.40
CA ASP A 164 0.21 2.76 25.67
C ASP A 164 -0.01 2.28 27.10
N THR A 165 -0.62 1.11 27.27
CA THR A 165 -0.97 0.55 28.58
C THR A 165 0.22 0.02 29.36
N LEU A 166 1.42 -0.04 28.76
CA LEU A 166 2.63 -0.56 29.37
C LEU A 166 3.47 0.52 30.06
N VAL A 167 3.15 1.80 29.87
CA VAL A 167 3.87 2.94 30.48
C VAL A 167 3.04 3.62 31.57
N PRO A 168 3.68 4.28 32.57
CA PRO A 168 2.98 5.14 33.52
C PRO A 168 2.10 6.17 32.79
N ASP A 169 0.95 6.50 33.38
CA ASP A 169 -0.07 7.39 32.82
C ASP A 169 -0.78 6.90 31.54
N GLY A 170 -0.39 5.73 31.00
CA GLY A 170 -1.06 5.10 29.87
C GLY A 170 -0.79 5.78 28.52
N ARG A 171 0.25 6.63 28.42
CA ARG A 171 0.55 7.46 27.24
C ARG A 171 2.05 7.52 26.99
N ARG A 172 2.45 7.52 25.72
CA ARG A 172 3.85 7.78 25.32
C ARG A 172 3.95 8.66 24.09
N GLU A 173 5.06 9.36 24.00
CA GLU A 173 5.48 10.02 22.76
C GLU A 173 6.02 8.99 21.77
N LEU A 174 5.70 9.20 20.50
CA LEU A 174 6.15 8.42 19.35
C LEU A 174 6.54 9.38 18.23
N SER A 175 7.80 9.34 17.82
CA SER A 175 8.24 9.96 16.57
C SER A 175 7.78 9.09 15.40
N TRP A 176 6.74 9.53 14.69
CA TRP A 176 6.23 8.86 13.51
C TRP A 176 6.97 9.34 12.26
N HIS A 177 7.59 8.39 11.56
CA HIS A 177 8.33 8.66 10.33
C HIS A 177 7.46 8.43 9.09
N PHE A 178 7.28 9.47 8.28
CA PHE A 178 6.78 9.37 6.93
C PHE A 178 7.93 9.01 5.99
N ALA A 179 7.83 7.86 5.34
CA ALA A 179 8.89 7.36 4.45
C ALA A 179 9.10 8.28 3.23
N SER A 180 10.35 8.50 2.87
CA SER A 180 10.76 9.07 1.59
C SER A 180 10.44 8.13 0.42
N ARG A 181 10.47 8.65 -0.80
CA ARG A 181 10.31 7.83 -2.01
C ARG A 181 11.37 6.73 -2.12
N ALA A 182 12.60 7.03 -1.67
CA ALA A 182 13.70 6.06 -1.70
C ALA A 182 13.45 4.92 -0.70
N GLU A 183 12.95 5.21 0.49
CA GLU A 183 12.63 4.20 1.51
C GLU A 183 11.47 3.30 1.07
N CYS A 184 10.44 3.83 0.42
CA CYS A 184 9.39 3.00 -0.17
C CYS A 184 9.96 1.96 -1.15
N GLN A 185 10.96 2.35 -1.95
CA GLN A 185 11.59 1.48 -2.96
C GLN A 185 12.54 0.44 -2.36
N LEU A 186 12.91 0.53 -1.08
CA LEU A 186 13.67 -0.52 -0.40
C LEU A 186 12.87 -1.82 -0.35
N CYS A 187 11.57 -1.72 -0.08
CA CYS A 187 10.66 -2.87 -0.02
C CYS A 187 9.90 -3.06 -1.34
N HIS A 188 9.38 -1.97 -1.93
CA HIS A 188 8.60 -2.02 -3.18
C HIS A 188 9.46 -2.04 -4.45
N GLY A 189 10.75 -2.31 -4.31
CA GLY A 189 11.67 -2.46 -5.43
C GLY A 189 11.48 -3.79 -6.18
N GLN A 190 12.09 -3.86 -7.36
CA GLN A 190 12.00 -5.01 -8.27
C GLN A 190 12.54 -6.31 -7.68
N ARG A 191 13.44 -6.23 -6.68
CA ARG A 191 14.03 -7.42 -6.06
C ARG A 191 13.00 -8.31 -5.35
N PHE A 192 11.88 -7.73 -4.93
CA PHE A 192 10.94 -8.36 -3.99
C PHE A 192 9.51 -8.46 -4.51
N GLY A 193 9.31 -8.26 -5.82
CA GLY A 193 8.00 -8.43 -6.43
C GLY A 193 7.15 -7.17 -6.48
N THR A 194 7.69 -6.03 -6.00
CA THR A 194 7.11 -4.67 -6.00
C THR A 194 5.82 -4.47 -5.21
N VAL A 195 4.79 -5.30 -5.36
CA VAL A 195 3.53 -5.19 -4.60
C VAL A 195 3.57 -6.11 -3.39
N ILE A 196 3.49 -5.53 -2.20
CA ILE A 196 3.59 -6.24 -0.93
C ILE A 196 2.20 -6.35 -0.28
N GLY A 197 1.86 -7.55 0.19
CA GLY A 197 0.66 -7.83 0.98
C GLY A 197 -0.62 -8.04 0.15
N PHE A 198 -0.68 -7.58 -1.11
CA PHE A 198 -1.76 -7.98 -2.03
C PHE A 198 -1.41 -9.33 -2.68
N THR A 199 -1.54 -10.40 -1.92
CA THR A 199 -1.29 -11.77 -2.40
C THR A 199 -2.46 -12.70 -2.04
N PRO A 200 -2.76 -13.71 -2.87
CA PRO A 200 -3.86 -14.65 -2.60
C PRO A 200 -3.79 -15.28 -1.20
N GLU A 201 -2.59 -15.54 -0.69
CA GLU A 201 -2.35 -16.15 0.62
C GLU A 201 -2.72 -15.22 1.79
N GLN A 202 -2.75 -13.91 1.55
CA GLN A 202 -3.07 -12.90 2.54
C GLN A 202 -4.52 -12.43 2.47
N PHE A 203 -5.27 -12.69 1.39
CA PHE A 203 -6.63 -12.19 1.27
C PHE A 203 -7.56 -12.78 2.33
N ARG A 204 -8.35 -11.91 2.95
CA ARG A 204 -9.50 -12.38 3.73
C ARG A 204 -10.58 -12.95 2.80
N GLU A 205 -11.51 -13.67 3.39
CA GLU A 205 -12.61 -14.31 2.66
C GLU A 205 -13.42 -13.29 1.85
N GLU A 206 -13.77 -12.14 2.45
CA GLU A 206 -14.51 -11.07 1.79
C GLU A 206 -13.80 -10.51 0.56
N THR A 207 -12.47 -10.39 0.63
CA THR A 207 -11.65 -9.93 -0.51
C THR A 207 -11.60 -10.97 -1.61
N THR A 208 -11.45 -12.25 -1.23
CA THR A 208 -11.42 -13.36 -2.19
C THR A 208 -12.74 -13.45 -2.94
N VAL A 209 -13.87 -13.40 -2.23
CA VAL A 209 -15.21 -13.41 -2.81
C VAL A 209 -15.42 -12.22 -3.74
N GLN A 210 -15.01 -11.01 -3.32
CA GLN A 210 -15.15 -9.80 -4.13
C GLN A 210 -14.34 -9.87 -5.43
N LEU A 211 -13.09 -10.33 -5.37
CA LEU A 211 -12.22 -10.49 -6.54
C LEU A 211 -12.78 -11.53 -7.53
N GLN A 212 -13.35 -12.64 -7.02
CA GLN A 212 -13.97 -13.68 -7.83
C GLN A 212 -15.27 -13.19 -8.50
N GLN A 213 -16.15 -12.54 -7.75
CA GLN A 213 -17.44 -12.05 -8.27
C GLN A 213 -17.25 -10.91 -9.28
N GLY A 214 -16.28 -10.04 -9.06
CA GLY A 214 -15.99 -8.93 -9.97
C GLY A 214 -15.27 -9.36 -11.26
N SER A 215 -14.92 -10.64 -11.42
CA SER A 215 -14.06 -11.15 -12.50
C SER A 215 -12.74 -10.35 -12.62
N VAL A 216 -12.29 -9.79 -11.50
CA VAL A 216 -11.14 -8.87 -11.43
C VAL A 216 -9.83 -9.63 -11.59
N VAL A 217 -9.82 -10.94 -11.28
CA VAL A 217 -8.66 -11.80 -11.41
C VAL A 217 -9.02 -13.04 -12.22
N ALA A 218 -8.37 -13.24 -13.37
CA ALA A 218 -8.70 -14.32 -14.31
C ALA A 218 -8.37 -15.71 -13.76
N ASN A 219 -7.22 -15.83 -13.12
CA ASN A 219 -6.64 -17.09 -12.65
C ASN A 219 -6.32 -16.99 -11.16
N LEU A 220 -7.33 -16.68 -10.32
CA LEU A 220 -7.16 -16.89 -8.89
C LEU A 220 -6.90 -18.38 -8.66
N PRO A 221 -5.80 -18.76 -7.99
CA PRO A 221 -5.69 -20.11 -7.46
C PRO A 221 -6.98 -20.44 -6.68
N PRO A 222 -7.50 -21.67 -6.75
CA PRO A 222 -8.64 -22.08 -5.92
C PRO A 222 -8.34 -21.64 -4.49
N SER A 223 -9.34 -21.16 -3.75
CA SER A 223 -9.15 -20.61 -2.39
C SER A 223 -8.35 -21.59 -1.53
N GLN A 224 -7.02 -21.48 -1.57
CA GLN A 224 -6.17 -22.14 -0.62
C GLN A 224 -6.51 -21.37 0.63
N GLN A 225 -7.18 -22.06 1.56
CA GLN A 225 -7.42 -21.60 2.91
C GLN A 225 -6.25 -20.71 3.32
N SER A 226 -6.51 -19.42 3.55
CA SER A 226 -5.46 -18.42 3.75
C SER A 226 -4.34 -19.03 4.59
N SER A 227 -3.14 -19.08 4.02
CA SER A 227 -2.01 -19.66 4.73
C SER A 227 -1.61 -18.81 5.93
N PHE A 228 -2.10 -17.56 5.99
CA PHE A 228 -1.83 -16.61 7.05
C PHE A 228 -3.04 -16.30 7.92
N THR A 229 -2.76 -15.84 9.13
CA THR A 229 -3.75 -15.44 10.14
C THR A 229 -3.25 -14.21 10.92
N ARG A 230 -4.12 -13.60 11.73
CA ARG A 230 -3.74 -12.49 12.61
C ARG A 230 -2.77 -12.98 13.69
N ALA A 231 -1.80 -12.14 14.04
CA ALA A 231 -0.81 -12.47 15.07
C ALA A 231 -1.42 -12.67 16.48
N ASN A 232 -2.62 -12.16 16.72
CA ASN A 232 -3.36 -12.29 17.98
C ASN A 232 -4.49 -13.34 17.94
N ASP A 233 -4.59 -14.14 16.88
CA ASP A 233 -5.61 -15.19 16.75
C ASP A 233 -5.28 -16.43 17.60
N ILE A 234 -5.71 -16.43 18.86
CA ILE A 234 -5.33 -17.48 19.82
C ILE A 234 -5.87 -18.87 19.48
N ASP A 235 -6.86 -18.97 18.58
CA ASP A 235 -7.41 -20.23 18.10
C ASP A 235 -6.48 -20.90 17.05
N GLU A 236 -5.53 -20.14 16.51
CA GLU A 236 -4.54 -20.60 15.54
C GLU A 236 -3.19 -20.93 16.19
N SER A 237 -2.48 -21.90 15.60
CA SER A 237 -1.18 -22.34 16.11
C SER A 237 -0.15 -21.21 16.17
N LEU A 238 0.70 -21.22 17.20
CA LEU A 238 1.79 -20.25 17.34
C LEU A 238 2.67 -20.18 16.08
N THR A 239 2.97 -21.34 15.47
CA THR A 239 3.76 -21.42 14.24
C THR A 239 3.09 -20.66 13.08
N LYS A 240 1.78 -20.83 12.88
CA LYS A 240 1.03 -20.13 11.83
C LYS A 240 1.03 -18.62 12.10
N ARG A 241 0.75 -18.20 13.33
CA ARG A 241 0.78 -16.79 13.74
C ARG A 241 2.15 -16.14 13.54
N ALA A 242 3.22 -16.81 13.95
CA ALA A 242 4.59 -16.31 13.79
C ALA A 242 4.99 -16.18 12.31
N ARG A 243 4.68 -17.18 11.47
CA ARG A 243 4.93 -17.11 10.02
C ARG A 243 4.13 -15.97 9.38
N SER A 244 2.89 -15.76 9.79
CA SER A 244 2.04 -14.69 9.29
C SER A 244 2.58 -13.31 9.65
N TYR A 245 3.04 -13.14 10.89
CA TYR A 245 3.68 -11.91 11.35
C TYR A 245 4.96 -11.62 10.55
N LEU A 246 5.85 -12.62 10.40
CA LEU A 246 7.08 -12.45 9.63
C LEU A 246 6.81 -12.17 8.15
N HIS A 247 5.80 -12.83 7.58
CA HIS A 247 5.40 -12.58 6.19
C HIS A 247 4.92 -11.14 5.98
N ALA A 248 4.16 -10.56 6.91
CA ALA A 248 3.64 -9.20 6.79
C ALA A 248 4.66 -8.10 7.12
N ASN A 249 5.75 -8.41 7.84
CA ASN A 249 6.67 -7.41 8.40
C ASN A 249 8.13 -7.54 7.95
N CYS A 250 8.58 -8.72 7.53
CA CYS A 250 10.03 -9.02 7.43
C CYS A 250 10.43 -9.87 6.22
N ALA A 251 9.48 -10.36 5.41
CA ALA A 251 9.75 -11.29 4.31
C ALA A 251 9.96 -10.58 2.96
N HIS A 252 10.26 -9.28 2.99
CA HIS A 252 10.39 -8.42 1.83
C HIS A 252 11.77 -7.79 1.79
#